data_AF-A0A3D9BG79-F1
#
_entry.id   AF-A0A3D9BG79-F1
#
_cell.length_a   1.000
_cell.length_b   1.000
_cell.length_c   1.000
_cell.angle_alpha   90.00
_cell.angle_beta   90.00
_cell.angle_gamma   90.00
#
_symmetry.space_group_name_H-M   'P 1'
#
loop_
_entity.id
_entity.type
_entity.pdbx_description
1 polymer ?
#
loop_
_entity_poly.entity_id
_entity_poly.type
_entity_poly.pdbx_seq_one_letter_code
_entity_poly.pdbx_strand_id
1 'polypeptide(L)'
;MISKKLLRITIAVLFLLIVVHTLGNYLILYPMKFDFLTVISESQPHYLLFIIAFFVLISWLISHVRIKNLSPKNRFLLTFTILCGIMLLWIGYYNLSTFFNTRKVITKSENEYIQQAKEDIKNDQVTFRFTGGFELPNNDRKMDVKIDSIQQKYGVRNQNTGCIIDEIDTKAQEKYIETVKPYLEKRNGKGWESKMKNEIEKLR
;
A
#
# COMPACT_ATOMS: atom_id res chain seq x y z
N MET A 1 11.88 45.68 -9.20
CA MET A 1 12.43 45.13 -7.94
C MET A 1 11.64 43.89 -7.55
N ILE A 2 12.32 42.79 -7.17
CA ILE A 2 11.66 41.53 -6.77
C ILE A 2 11.22 41.64 -5.31
N SER A 3 9.98 41.23 -5.01
CA SER A 3 9.51 41.12 -3.62
C SER A 3 10.16 39.92 -2.93
N LYS A 4 11.01 40.17 -1.92
CA LYS A 4 11.63 39.11 -1.09
C LYS A 4 10.61 38.23 -0.37
N LYS A 5 9.46 38.79 -0.01
CA LYS A 5 8.36 38.03 0.63
C LYS A 5 7.75 37.05 -0.37
N LEU A 6 7.43 37.53 -1.57
CA LEU A 6 6.82 36.69 -2.60
C LEU A 6 7.76 35.56 -3.03
N LEU A 7 9.04 35.86 -3.26
CA LEU A 7 10.05 34.86 -3.61
C LEU A 7 10.14 33.72 -2.58
N ARG A 8 10.14 34.04 -1.28
CA ARG A 8 10.16 33.03 -0.21
C ARG A 8 8.92 32.14 -0.23
N ILE A 9 7.74 32.73 -0.46
CA ILE A 9 6.49 31.97 -0.57
C ILE A 9 6.54 31.04 -1.78
N THR A 10 7.00 31.53 -2.94
CA THR A 10 7.13 30.72 -4.16
C THR A 10 8.02 29.50 -3.93
N ILE A 11 9.19 29.70 -3.31
CA ILE A 11 10.13 28.60 -3.00
C ILE A 11 9.48 27.60 -2.04
N ALA A 12 8.82 28.08 -0.98
CA ALA A 12 8.15 27.21 -0.01
C ALA A 12 7.03 26.37 -0.65
N VAL A 13 6.18 26.98 -1.50
CA VAL A 13 5.09 26.29 -2.20
C VAL A 13 5.64 25.26 -3.18
N LEU A 14 6.69 25.60 -3.95
CA LEU A 14 7.33 24.67 -4.88
C LEU A 14 7.95 23.48 -4.15
N PHE A 15 8.67 23.73 -3.05
CA PHE A 15 9.23 22.67 -2.23
C PHE A 15 8.14 21.75 -1.67
N LEU A 16 7.06 22.34 -1.13
CA LEU A 16 5.94 21.58 -0.60
C LEU A 16 5.24 20.75 -1.70
N LEU A 17 5.09 21.29 -2.91
CA LEU A 17 4.56 20.57 -4.07
C LEU A 17 5.38 19.32 -4.39
N ILE A 18 6.70 19.44 -4.44
CA ILE A 18 7.60 18.30 -4.69
C ILE A 18 7.47 17.24 -3.59
N VAL A 19 7.45 17.69 -2.33
CA VAL A 19 7.31 16.78 -1.17
C VAL A 19 5.98 16.05 -1.21
N VAL A 20 4.85 16.76 -1.39
CA VAL A 20 3.51 16.17 -1.41
C VAL A 20 3.32 15.25 -2.62
N HIS A 21 3.89 15.59 -3.77
CA HIS A 21 3.89 14.70 -4.93
C HIS A 21 4.67 13.40 -4.66
N THR A 22 5.90 13.51 -4.13
CA THR A 22 6.77 12.35 -3.93
C THR A 22 6.26 11.47 -2.79
N LEU A 23 5.99 12.06 -1.62
CA LEU A 23 5.52 11.31 -0.44
C LEU A 23 4.05 10.90 -0.53
N GLY A 24 3.25 11.61 -1.33
CA GLY A 24 1.86 11.25 -1.58
C GLY A 24 1.70 9.87 -2.21
N ASN A 25 2.62 9.48 -3.09
CA ASN A 25 2.61 8.15 -3.70
C ASN A 25 2.83 7.03 -2.68
N TYR A 26 3.59 7.27 -1.61
CA TYR A 26 3.69 6.29 -0.53
C TYR A 26 2.33 6.02 0.13
N LEU A 27 1.53 7.07 0.37
CA LEU A 27 0.20 6.90 0.96
C LEU A 27 -0.73 6.10 0.04
N ILE A 28 -0.57 6.25 -1.27
CA ILE A 28 -1.33 5.49 -2.28
C ILE A 28 -0.90 4.02 -2.30
N LEU A 29 0.40 3.75 -2.15
CA LEU A 29 0.97 2.40 -2.19
C LEU A 29 0.69 1.57 -0.93
N TYR A 30 0.09 2.14 0.12
CA TYR A 30 -0.32 1.38 1.30
C TYR A 30 -1.26 0.22 0.88
N PRO A 31 -1.04 -1.04 1.35
CA PRO A 31 -0.24 -1.40 2.51
C PRO A 31 1.18 -1.90 2.21
N MET A 32 1.72 -1.69 1.00
CA MET A 32 3.08 -2.10 0.67
C MET A 32 4.09 -1.55 1.68
N LYS A 33 5.13 -2.34 1.95
CA LYS A 33 6.25 -1.91 2.80
C LYS A 33 6.93 -0.69 2.17
N PHE A 34 7.33 0.25 3.03
CA PHE A 34 8.02 1.45 2.57
C PHE A 34 9.36 1.10 1.95
N ASP A 35 9.52 1.42 0.67
CA ASP A 35 10.78 1.46 -0.03
C ASP A 35 10.91 2.82 -0.72
N PHE A 36 11.89 3.61 -0.28
CA PHE A 36 12.10 4.97 -0.77
C PHE A 36 12.39 5.02 -2.28
N LEU A 37 13.16 4.06 -2.81
CA LEU A 37 13.49 4.02 -4.23
C LEU A 37 12.25 3.71 -5.06
N THR A 38 11.46 2.73 -4.61
CA THR A 38 10.18 2.37 -5.23
C THR A 38 9.20 3.53 -5.21
N VAL A 39 9.08 4.25 -4.08
CA VAL A 39 8.21 5.44 -3.98
C VAL A 39 8.64 6.52 -4.98
N ILE A 40 9.94 6.76 -5.16
CA ILE A 40 10.42 7.73 -6.14
C ILE A 40 10.17 7.25 -7.57
N SER A 41 10.47 5.99 -7.89
CA SER A 41 10.28 5.47 -9.25
C SER A 41 8.81 5.48 -9.66
N GLU A 42 7.93 5.02 -8.77
CA GLU A 42 6.48 5.01 -8.97
C GLU A 42 5.88 6.42 -8.98
N SER A 43 6.52 7.39 -8.32
CA SER A 43 6.06 8.79 -8.37
C SER A 43 6.21 9.44 -9.74
N GLN A 44 6.98 8.83 -10.66
CA GLN A 44 7.18 9.33 -12.02
C GLN A 44 7.50 10.84 -12.07
N PRO A 45 8.60 11.27 -11.42
CA PRO A 45 8.90 12.70 -11.18
C PRO A 45 9.07 13.52 -12.47
N HIS A 46 9.33 12.86 -13.60
CA HIS A 46 9.42 13.50 -14.91
C HIS A 46 8.10 14.19 -15.31
N TYR A 47 6.92 13.63 -14.97
CA TYR A 47 5.64 14.29 -15.24
C TYR A 47 5.48 15.59 -14.46
N LEU A 48 5.88 15.60 -13.18
CA LEU A 48 5.88 16.82 -12.38
C LEU A 48 6.80 17.89 -12.98
N LEU A 49 7.98 17.51 -13.47
CA LEU A 49 8.90 18.43 -14.14
C LEU A 49 8.31 19.04 -15.41
N PHE A 50 7.63 18.25 -16.25
CA PHE A 50 6.93 18.76 -17.43
C PHE A 50 5.85 19.77 -17.06
N ILE A 51 5.07 19.49 -16.01
CA ILE A 51 4.03 20.40 -15.52
C ILE A 51 4.62 21.69 -14.97
N ILE A 52 5.72 21.62 -14.20
CA ILE A 52 6.42 22.79 -13.70
C ILE A 52 6.95 23.64 -14.86
N ALA A 53 7.56 23.01 -15.87
CA ALA A 53 8.04 23.73 -17.06
C ALA A 53 6.91 24.45 -17.80
N PHE A 54 5.74 23.79 -17.92
CA PHE A 54 4.56 24.40 -18.49
C PHE A 54 4.04 25.59 -17.66
N PHE A 55 4.04 25.47 -16.32
CA PHE A 55 3.67 26.58 -15.43
C PHE A 55 4.64 27.76 -15.53
N VAL A 56 5.94 27.51 -15.70
CA VAL A 56 6.93 28.55 -15.98
C VAL A 56 6.60 29.27 -17.28
N LEU A 57 6.26 28.55 -18.34
CA LEU A 57 5.88 29.13 -19.63
C LEU A 57 4.62 30.00 -19.52
N ILE A 58 3.56 29.50 -18.87
CA ILE A 58 2.34 30.28 -18.63
C ILE A 58 2.63 31.54 -17.82
N SER A 59 3.40 31.40 -16.74
CA SER A 59 3.74 32.52 -15.86
C SER A 59 4.59 33.56 -16.58
N TRP A 60 5.46 33.12 -17.49
CA TRP A 60 6.25 33.99 -18.35
C TRP A 60 5.38 34.76 -19.33
N LEU A 61 4.44 34.11 -20.02
CA LEU A 61 3.48 34.78 -20.91
C LEU A 61 2.65 35.84 -20.16
N ILE A 62 2.12 35.49 -18.98
CA ILE A 62 1.33 36.41 -18.15
C ILE A 62 2.18 37.58 -17.62
N SER A 63 3.48 37.37 -17.43
CA SER A 63 4.38 38.44 -16.95
C SER A 63 4.47 39.63 -17.91
N HIS A 64 4.25 39.41 -19.21
CA HIS A 64 4.26 40.45 -20.25
C HIS A 64 2.92 41.21 -20.34
N VAL A 65 1.83 40.65 -19.81
CA VAL A 65 0.53 41.32 -19.77
C VAL A 65 0.59 42.49 -18.79
N ARG A 66 0.15 43.69 -19.23
CA ARG A 66 0.15 44.90 -18.39
C ARG A 66 -0.98 44.85 -17.36
N ILE A 67 -0.74 44.19 -16.24
CA ILE A 67 -1.56 44.28 -15.02
C ILE A 67 -1.07 45.48 -14.20
N LYS A 68 -1.97 46.40 -13.83
CA LYS A 68 -1.67 47.57 -12.99
C LYS A 68 -1.05 47.14 -11.66
N ASN A 69 -0.14 47.97 -11.13
CA ASN A 69 0.46 47.87 -9.78
C ASN A 69 1.48 46.74 -9.50
N LEU A 70 1.90 45.95 -10.49
CA LEU A 70 2.92 44.91 -10.31
C LEU A 70 4.02 44.97 -11.37
N SER A 71 5.28 44.85 -10.93
CA SER A 71 6.42 44.69 -11.84
C SER A 71 6.35 43.32 -12.55
N PRO A 72 6.84 43.20 -13.80
CA PRO A 72 6.78 41.95 -14.57
C PRO A 72 7.31 40.72 -13.79
N LYS A 73 8.43 40.88 -13.07
CA LYS A 73 9.03 39.83 -12.24
C LYS A 73 8.11 39.38 -11.09
N ASN A 74 7.41 40.30 -10.45
CA ASN A 74 6.47 39.96 -9.38
C ASN A 74 5.18 39.33 -9.92
N ARG A 75 4.75 39.71 -11.14
CA ARG A 75 3.62 39.05 -11.82
C ARG A 75 3.95 37.59 -12.13
N PHE A 76 5.14 37.34 -12.69
CA PHE A 76 5.64 35.99 -12.92
C PHE A 76 5.58 35.15 -11.64
N LEU A 77 6.20 35.63 -10.55
CA LEU A 77 6.25 34.90 -9.29
C LEU A 77 4.86 34.64 -8.70
N LEU A 78 3.96 35.62 -8.77
CA LEU A 78 2.60 35.48 -8.26
C LEU A 78 1.83 34.41 -9.04
N THR A 79 1.80 34.52 -10.37
CA THR A 79 1.13 33.56 -11.25
C THR A 79 1.68 32.14 -11.04
N PHE A 80 3.00 31.99 -11.02
CA PHE A 80 3.65 30.70 -10.81
C PHE A 80 3.28 30.11 -9.45
N THR A 81 3.27 30.93 -8.40
CA THR A 81 2.89 30.50 -7.05
C THR A 81 1.43 30.06 -6.99
N ILE A 82 0.52 30.77 -7.65
CA ILE A 82 -0.90 30.40 -7.71
C ILE A 82 -1.07 29.05 -8.43
N LEU A 83 -0.42 28.86 -9.59
CA LEU A 83 -0.50 27.60 -10.34
C LEU A 83 0.04 26.42 -9.51
N CYS A 84 1.22 26.58 -8.89
CA CYS A 84 1.77 25.56 -8.00
C CYS A 84 0.87 25.30 -6.78
N GLY A 85 0.25 26.34 -6.22
CA GLY A 85 -0.67 26.23 -5.08
C GLY A 85 -1.96 25.47 -5.43
N ILE A 86 -2.56 25.75 -6.59
CA ILE A 86 -3.73 25.01 -7.08
C ILE A 86 -3.37 23.53 -7.28
N MET A 87 -2.23 23.25 -7.91
CA MET A 87 -1.77 21.89 -8.14
C MET A 87 -1.47 21.14 -6.83
N LEU A 88 -0.86 21.83 -5.86
CA LEU A 88 -0.61 21.29 -4.53
C LEU A 88 -1.91 20.86 -3.85
N LEU A 89 -2.94 21.71 -3.87
CA LEU A 89 -4.25 21.39 -3.29
C LEU A 89 -4.90 20.20 -4.00
N TRP A 90 -4.82 20.16 -5.33
CA TRP A 90 -5.35 19.05 -6.13
C TRP A 90 -4.67 17.71 -5.80
N ILE A 91 -3.34 17.66 -5.83
CA ILE A 91 -2.56 16.46 -5.52
C ILE A 91 -2.81 16.04 -4.06
N GLY A 92 -2.81 17.00 -3.13
CA GLY A 92 -3.10 16.73 -1.72
C GLY A 92 -4.48 16.09 -1.51
N TYR A 93 -5.51 16.64 -2.15
CA TYR A 93 -6.86 16.06 -2.11
C TYR A 93 -6.91 14.66 -2.70
N TYR A 94 -6.32 14.46 -3.88
CA TYR A 94 -6.29 13.16 -4.56
C TYR A 94 -5.61 12.09 -3.70
N ASN A 95 -4.40 12.37 -3.20
CA ASN A 95 -3.65 11.42 -2.38
C ASN A 95 -4.41 11.05 -1.11
N LEU A 96 -5.02 12.03 -0.44
CA LEU A 96 -5.76 11.81 0.79
C LEU A 96 -7.05 11.01 0.55
N SER A 97 -7.79 11.32 -0.52
CA SER A 97 -8.99 10.57 -0.91
C SER A 97 -8.66 9.11 -1.23
N THR A 98 -7.61 8.88 -2.03
CA THR A 98 -7.13 7.54 -2.36
C THR A 98 -6.72 6.76 -1.13
N PHE A 99 -5.94 7.37 -0.22
CA PHE A 99 -5.55 6.75 1.04
C PHE A 99 -6.76 6.29 1.87
N PHE A 100 -7.75 7.16 2.06
CA PHE A 100 -8.95 6.80 2.83
C PHE A 100 -9.77 5.69 2.17
N ASN A 101 -9.88 5.71 0.84
CA ASN A 101 -10.57 4.66 0.10
C ASN A 101 -9.83 3.31 0.23
N THR A 102 -8.53 3.29 0.04
CA THR A 102 -7.70 2.10 0.20
C THR A 102 -7.78 1.54 1.62
N ARG A 103 -7.69 2.41 2.64
CA ARG A 103 -7.83 1.97 4.04
C ARG A 103 -9.22 1.41 4.34
N LYS A 104 -10.28 1.94 3.73
CA LYS A 104 -11.64 1.39 3.86
C LYS A 104 -11.74 -0.01 3.26
N VAL A 105 -11.14 -0.24 2.09
CA VAL A 105 -11.08 -1.56 1.45
C VAL A 105 -10.32 -2.56 2.32
N ILE A 106 -9.15 -2.16 2.83
CA ILE A 106 -8.34 -3.00 3.72
C ILE A 106 -9.10 -3.35 5.00
N THR A 107 -9.71 -2.37 5.67
CA THR A 107 -10.50 -2.64 6.90
C THR A 107 -11.66 -3.59 6.62
N LYS A 108 -12.32 -3.46 5.47
CA LYS A 108 -13.39 -4.37 5.08
C LYS A 108 -12.86 -5.81 4.92
N SER A 109 -11.75 -5.97 4.21
CA SER A 109 -11.11 -7.27 4.01
C SER A 109 -10.62 -7.88 5.34
N GLU A 110 -9.95 -7.10 6.20
CA GLU A 110 -9.55 -7.53 7.55
C GLU A 110 -10.75 -8.04 8.37
N ASN A 111 -11.89 -7.34 8.31
CA ASN A 111 -13.11 -7.76 9.02
C ASN A 111 -13.72 -9.05 8.46
N GLU A 112 -13.72 -9.23 7.14
CA GLU A 112 -14.16 -10.47 6.49
C GLU A 112 -13.30 -11.66 6.93
N TYR A 113 -11.97 -11.49 6.96
CA TYR A 113 -11.05 -12.51 7.44
C TYR A 113 -11.17 -12.78 8.95
N ILE A 114 -11.41 -11.77 9.79
CA ILE A 114 -11.71 -11.97 11.21
C ILE A 114 -13.01 -12.77 11.39
N GLN A 115 -14.04 -12.48 10.58
CA GLN A 115 -15.29 -13.20 10.64
C GLN A 115 -15.11 -14.66 10.20
N GLN A 116 -14.37 -14.89 9.10
CA GLN A 116 -14.01 -16.23 8.66
C GLN A 116 -13.23 -16.98 9.75
N ALA A 117 -12.27 -16.35 10.41
CA ALA A 117 -11.52 -16.94 11.52
C ALA A 117 -12.44 -17.41 12.65
N LYS A 118 -13.47 -16.63 13.00
CA LYS A 118 -14.45 -17.01 14.03
C LYS A 118 -15.28 -18.22 13.62
N GLU A 119 -15.67 -18.30 12.35
CA GLU A 119 -16.42 -19.44 11.80
C GLU A 119 -15.56 -20.71 11.79
N ASP A 120 -14.32 -20.61 11.34
CA ASP A 120 -13.35 -21.70 11.33
C ASP A 120 -13.03 -22.21 12.75
N ILE A 121 -12.85 -21.31 13.72
CA ILE A 121 -12.71 -21.66 15.14
C ILE A 121 -13.95 -22.41 15.64
N LYS A 122 -15.15 -21.95 15.29
CA LYS A 122 -16.41 -22.60 15.69
C LYS A 122 -16.53 -24.01 15.11
N ASN A 123 -16.00 -24.23 13.91
CA ASN A 123 -16.01 -25.52 13.22
C ASN A 123 -14.85 -26.44 13.63
N ASP A 124 -14.00 -26.03 14.59
CA ASP A 124 -12.77 -26.72 15.00
C ASP A 124 -11.78 -26.97 13.84
N GLN A 125 -11.85 -26.16 12.78
CA GLN A 125 -11.04 -26.34 11.57
C GLN A 125 -10.60 -24.98 10.99
N VAL A 126 -9.33 -24.65 11.21
CA VAL A 126 -8.68 -23.41 10.74
C VAL A 126 -8.06 -23.63 9.36
N THR A 127 -8.34 -22.73 8.42
CA THR A 127 -7.78 -22.78 7.06
C THR A 127 -6.72 -21.70 6.84
N PHE A 128 -5.45 -22.10 6.72
CA PHE A 128 -4.39 -21.17 6.29
C PHE A 128 -4.31 -21.13 4.77
N ARG A 129 -4.49 -19.94 4.22
CA ARG A 129 -4.27 -19.66 2.80
C ARG A 129 -2.83 -19.24 2.58
N PHE A 130 -2.18 -19.78 1.56
CA PHE A 130 -0.82 -19.42 1.19
C PHE A 130 -0.67 -19.33 -0.33
N THR A 131 0.18 -18.40 -0.78
CA THR A 131 0.54 -18.27 -2.19
C THR A 131 1.73 -19.19 -2.47
N GLY A 132 1.44 -20.40 -2.99
CA GLY A 132 2.44 -21.46 -3.19
C GLY A 132 2.98 -21.57 -4.62
N GLY A 133 2.45 -20.77 -5.56
CA GLY A 133 2.74 -20.95 -6.98
C GLY A 133 1.94 -22.10 -7.61
N PHE A 134 2.26 -22.44 -8.85
CA PHE A 134 1.68 -23.59 -9.54
C PHE A 134 2.33 -24.87 -9.01
N GLU A 135 1.61 -25.62 -8.18
CA GLU A 135 2.04 -26.94 -7.78
C GLU A 135 1.96 -27.86 -9.01
N LEU A 136 3.11 -28.27 -9.53
CA LEU A 136 3.17 -29.40 -10.46
C LEU A 136 2.57 -30.60 -9.72
N PRO A 137 1.66 -31.37 -10.34
CA PRO A 137 1.02 -32.50 -9.67
C PRO A 137 2.11 -33.44 -9.16
N ASN A 138 2.28 -33.47 -7.84
CA ASN A 138 3.22 -34.36 -7.21
C ASN A 138 2.73 -35.78 -7.48
N ASN A 139 3.60 -36.66 -7.97
CA ASN A 139 3.19 -37.99 -8.46
C ASN A 139 2.75 -38.93 -7.33
N ASP A 140 2.76 -38.47 -6.07
CA ASP A 140 2.52 -39.28 -4.88
C ASP A 140 1.36 -38.75 -4.02
N ARG A 141 0.14 -38.84 -4.55
CA ARG A 141 -1.11 -38.50 -3.85
C ARG A 141 -1.25 -39.15 -2.46
N LYS A 142 -0.56 -40.27 -2.22
CA LYS A 142 -0.55 -40.95 -0.91
C LYS A 142 0.19 -40.12 0.14
N MET A 143 1.18 -39.35 -0.26
CA MET A 143 1.93 -38.45 0.62
C MET A 143 1.07 -37.26 1.02
N ASP A 144 0.37 -36.65 0.07
CA ASP A 144 -0.53 -35.51 0.32
C ASP A 144 -1.63 -35.88 1.32
N VAL A 145 -2.27 -37.05 1.16
CA VAL A 145 -3.27 -37.55 2.11
C VAL A 145 -2.71 -37.73 3.53
N LYS A 146 -1.46 -38.18 3.66
CA LYS A 146 -0.80 -38.30 4.98
C LYS A 146 -0.52 -36.93 5.59
N ILE A 147 -0.05 -35.98 4.79
CA ILE A 147 0.19 -34.61 5.23
C ILE A 147 -1.13 -33.96 5.68
N ASP A 148 -2.20 -34.11 4.90
CA ASP A 148 -3.53 -33.62 5.23
C ASP A 148 -4.06 -34.25 6.53
N SER A 149 -3.85 -35.56 6.72
CA SER A 149 -4.24 -36.25 7.96
C SER A 149 -3.51 -35.69 9.18
N ILE A 150 -2.21 -35.40 9.07
CA ILE A 150 -1.46 -34.74 10.14
C ILE A 150 -2.02 -33.34 10.39
N GLN A 151 -2.26 -32.53 9.36
CA GLN A 151 -2.80 -31.18 9.54
C GLN A 151 -4.20 -31.20 10.20
N GLN A 152 -5.07 -32.11 9.78
CA GLN A 152 -6.40 -32.31 10.36
C GLN A 152 -6.34 -32.68 11.86
N LYS A 153 -5.37 -33.49 12.27
CA LYS A 153 -5.13 -33.79 13.71
C LYS A 153 -4.89 -32.50 14.51
N TYR A 154 -4.21 -31.52 13.94
CA TYR A 154 -3.97 -30.20 14.54
C TYR A 154 -5.11 -29.19 14.31
N GLY A 155 -6.21 -29.59 13.66
CA GLY A 155 -7.36 -28.71 13.40
C GLY A 155 -7.05 -27.66 12.33
N VAL A 156 -6.09 -27.98 11.45
CA VAL A 156 -5.58 -27.06 10.42
C VAL A 156 -5.80 -27.66 9.04
N ARG A 157 -6.06 -26.79 8.07
CA ARG A 157 -6.06 -27.09 6.65
C ARG A 157 -5.25 -26.03 5.93
N ASN A 158 -4.36 -26.44 5.03
CA ASN A 158 -3.65 -25.51 4.17
C ASN A 158 -4.32 -25.45 2.79
N GLN A 159 -4.44 -24.25 2.23
CA GLN A 159 -5.03 -24.02 0.91
C GLN A 159 -4.14 -23.09 0.08
N ASN A 160 -3.66 -23.60 -1.06
CA ASN A 160 -2.92 -22.79 -2.01
C ASN A 160 -3.90 -21.87 -2.78
N THR A 161 -3.65 -20.55 -2.75
CA THR A 161 -4.46 -19.54 -3.44
C THR A 161 -3.87 -19.12 -4.80
N GLY A 162 -2.79 -19.77 -5.24
CA GLY A 162 -2.19 -19.59 -6.56
C GLY A 162 -0.87 -18.82 -6.52
N CYS A 163 -0.65 -17.98 -7.54
CA CYS A 163 0.62 -17.27 -7.79
C CYS A 163 0.53 -15.75 -7.58
N ILE A 164 -0.67 -15.20 -7.37
CA ILE A 164 -0.87 -13.75 -7.27
C ILE A 164 -0.76 -13.36 -5.80
N ILE A 165 0.18 -12.47 -5.50
CA ILE A 165 0.29 -11.85 -4.19
C ILE A 165 -0.47 -10.53 -4.25
N ASP A 166 -1.55 -10.44 -3.47
CA ASP A 166 -2.26 -9.19 -3.22
C ASP A 166 -1.89 -8.71 -1.81
N GLU A 167 -1.37 -7.49 -1.72
CA GLU A 167 -0.93 -6.86 -0.47
C GLU A 167 -2.13 -6.59 0.48
N ILE A 168 -3.32 -6.34 -0.05
CA ILE A 168 -4.55 -6.21 0.75
C ILE A 168 -4.91 -7.57 1.37
N ASP A 169 -4.90 -8.62 0.55
CA ASP A 169 -5.20 -9.98 1.00
C ASP A 169 -4.17 -10.47 2.03
N THR A 170 -2.88 -10.21 1.76
CA THR A 170 -1.78 -10.54 2.69
C THR A 170 -2.01 -9.91 4.06
N LYS A 171 -2.37 -8.63 4.08
CA LYS A 171 -2.66 -7.91 5.32
C LYS A 171 -3.90 -8.42 6.04
N ALA A 172 -4.93 -8.81 5.31
CA ALA A 172 -6.13 -9.40 5.90
C ALA A 172 -5.85 -10.81 6.46
N GLN A 173 -5.01 -11.60 5.77
CA GLN A 173 -4.54 -12.90 6.22
C GLN A 173 -3.70 -12.81 7.50
N GLU A 174 -2.93 -11.74 7.71
CA GLU A 174 -2.27 -11.47 9.00
C GLU A 174 -3.29 -11.36 10.14
N LYS A 175 -4.40 -10.64 9.93
CA LYS A 175 -5.49 -10.55 10.92
C LYS A 175 -6.20 -11.86 11.17
N TYR A 176 -6.38 -12.68 10.14
CA TYR A 176 -6.86 -14.05 10.30
C TYR A 176 -5.93 -14.86 11.22
N ILE A 177 -4.63 -14.88 10.93
CA ILE A 177 -3.61 -15.62 11.68
C ILE A 177 -3.56 -15.14 13.14
N GLU A 178 -3.55 -13.82 13.37
CA GLU A 178 -3.61 -13.23 14.72
C GLU A 178 -4.85 -13.71 15.49
N THR A 179 -5.99 -13.84 14.82
CA THR A 179 -7.27 -14.22 15.44
C THR A 179 -7.31 -15.71 15.82
N VAL A 180 -6.81 -16.61 14.96
CA VAL A 180 -6.87 -18.06 15.19
C VAL A 180 -5.75 -18.58 16.09
N LYS A 181 -4.61 -17.87 16.17
CA LYS A 181 -3.43 -18.32 16.90
C LYS A 181 -3.70 -18.66 18.38
N PRO A 182 -4.38 -17.82 19.18
CA PRO A 182 -4.67 -18.15 20.58
C PRO A 182 -5.53 -19.41 20.73
N TYR A 183 -6.47 -19.63 19.81
CA TYR A 183 -7.32 -20.81 19.81
C TYR A 183 -6.51 -22.08 19.48
N LEU A 184 -5.65 -22.05 18.46
CA LEU A 184 -4.80 -23.20 18.11
C LEU A 184 -3.78 -23.53 19.20
N GLU A 185 -3.21 -22.52 19.86
CA GLU A 185 -2.34 -22.73 21.02
C GLU A 185 -3.10 -23.35 22.21
N LYS A 186 -4.36 -22.94 22.44
CA LYS A 186 -5.21 -23.55 23.47
C LYS A 186 -5.57 -25.00 23.14
N ARG A 187 -5.88 -25.29 21.87
CA ARG A 187 -6.28 -26.61 21.38
C ARG A 187 -5.12 -27.62 21.40
N ASN A 188 -3.95 -27.21 20.89
CA ASN A 188 -2.83 -28.10 20.59
C ASN A 188 -1.62 -27.92 21.52
N GLY A 189 -1.64 -26.90 22.38
CA GLY A 189 -0.53 -26.51 23.25
C GLY A 189 0.51 -25.61 22.58
N LYS A 190 1.38 -25.00 23.39
CA LYS A 190 2.49 -24.16 22.89
C LYS A 190 3.45 -24.97 21.99
N GLY A 191 3.92 -24.34 20.92
CA GLY A 191 4.84 -24.97 19.95
C GLY A 191 4.20 -26.04 19.07
N TRP A 192 2.86 -26.10 18.98
CA TRP A 192 2.15 -27.07 18.14
C TRP A 192 2.57 -27.01 16.67
N GLU A 193 2.87 -25.81 16.15
CA GLU A 193 3.25 -25.62 14.74
C GLU A 193 4.56 -26.35 14.42
N SER A 194 5.56 -26.24 15.29
CA SER A 194 6.83 -26.97 15.16
C SER A 194 6.64 -28.47 15.29
N LYS A 195 5.78 -28.94 16.20
CA LYS A 195 5.47 -30.37 16.33
C LYS A 195 4.80 -30.92 15.07
N MET A 196 3.82 -30.19 14.53
CA MET A 196 3.13 -30.55 13.28
C MET A 196 4.13 -30.60 12.10
N LYS A 197 4.98 -29.58 11.96
CA LYS A 197 6.03 -29.56 10.92
C LYS A 197 6.99 -30.75 11.04
N ASN A 198 7.44 -31.08 12.25
CA ASN A 198 8.30 -32.25 12.49
C ASN A 198 7.60 -33.58 12.18
N GLU A 199 6.29 -33.71 12.43
CA GLU A 199 5.51 -34.89 12.03
C GLU A 199 5.44 -35.03 10.50
N ILE A 200 5.28 -33.92 9.78
CA ILE A 200 5.27 -33.89 8.31
C ILE A 200 6.67 -34.20 7.73
N GLU A 201 7.73 -33.63 8.30
CA GLU A 201 9.10 -33.85 7.82
C GLU A 201 9.55 -35.31 7.95
N LYS A 202 9.08 -36.03 8.97
CA LYS A 202 9.34 -37.48 9.12
C LYS A 202 8.70 -38.35 8.02
N LEU A 203 7.78 -37.80 7.23
CA LEU A 203 7.20 -38.49 6.08
C LEU A 203 8.05 -38.36 4.81
N ARG A 204 8.91 -37.33 4.73
CA ARG A 204 9.83 -37.09 3.61
C ARG A 204 11.12 -37.88 3.78
#